data_AF-A0A6J8CHL9-F1
#
_entry.id   AF-A0A6J8CHL9-F1
#
_cell.length_a   1.000
_cell.length_b   1.000
_cell.length_c   1.000
_cell.angle_alpha   90.00
_cell.angle_beta   90.00
_cell.angle_gamma   90.00
#
_symmetry.space_group_name_H-M   'P 1'
#
loop_
_entity.id
_entity.type
_entity.pdbx_description
1 polymer ?
#
loop_
_entity_poly.entity_id
_entity_poly.type
_entity_poly.pdbx_seq_one_letter_code
_entity_poly.pdbx_strand_id
1 'polypeptide(L)'
;MLFDGITASWHYFEAGHGKGPCDGVGGTAKRLADMAVRQQKVVIQTPVDFFNWGKSQETSNITYIFVPKSKCQSANNEMKEWNSVAVKGTMELHAVVPISRNVINIRNTSCFCLLCFSDGRFHPACDGWRSVSLEGKQKRNAPETETNEIELQANEPQEDEVEPQEEGGESLQGQHTIVFEQNYQNDTFVASVYDNVWYICKVLDFDNNDNEYQLAYMT
;
A
#
# COMPACT_ATOMS: atom_id res chain seq x y z
N MET A 1 13.10 -3.57 -10.34
CA MET A 1 11.99 -4.44 -9.90
C MET A 1 11.80 -4.24 -8.42
N LEU A 2 10.66 -3.66 -8.02
CA LEU A 2 10.19 -3.64 -6.62
C LEU A 2 9.29 -4.84 -6.32
N PHE A 3 8.74 -5.45 -7.38
CA PHE A 3 8.11 -6.76 -7.40
C PHE A 3 8.79 -7.52 -8.55
N ASP A 4 9.17 -8.78 -8.35
CA ASP A 4 9.81 -9.57 -9.41
C ASP A 4 8.75 -9.94 -10.47
N GLY A 5 9.11 -9.79 -11.75
CA GLY A 5 8.26 -10.09 -12.91
C GLY A 5 7.38 -8.95 -13.44
N ILE A 6 6.95 -7.99 -12.60
CA ILE A 6 6.05 -6.90 -13.02
C ILE A 6 6.74 -5.54 -12.98
N THR A 7 6.83 -4.88 -14.14
CA THR A 7 7.27 -3.48 -14.26
C THR A 7 6.05 -2.57 -14.34
N ALA A 8 5.77 -1.84 -13.26
CA ALA A 8 4.68 -0.85 -13.18
C ALA A 8 5.24 0.58 -13.14
N SER A 9 4.58 1.51 -13.82
CA SER A 9 4.85 2.95 -13.76
C SER A 9 3.70 3.68 -13.07
N TRP A 10 3.99 4.43 -12.00
CA TRP A 10 2.98 5.15 -11.24
C TRP A 10 2.86 6.59 -11.75
N HIS A 11 1.64 6.96 -12.14
CA HIS A 11 1.29 8.28 -12.61
C HIS A 11 0.18 8.84 -11.72
N TYR A 12 0.51 9.88 -10.95
CA TYR A 12 -0.44 10.54 -10.06
C TYR A 12 -1.00 11.78 -10.78
N PHE A 13 -2.31 11.92 -10.79
CA PHE A 13 -2.97 13.18 -11.10
C PHE A 13 -2.92 14.08 -9.86
N GLU A 14 -3.00 15.40 -10.05
CA GLU A 14 -3.14 16.37 -8.94
C GLU A 14 -4.35 16.03 -8.04
N ALA A 15 -5.43 15.54 -8.65
CA ALA A 15 -6.59 15.01 -7.93
C ALA A 15 -6.40 13.62 -7.32
N GLY A 16 -5.37 12.86 -7.72
CA GLY A 16 -5.09 11.49 -7.30
C GLY A 16 -4.12 11.36 -6.11
N HIS A 17 -3.52 12.46 -5.65
CA HIS A 17 -2.73 12.48 -4.41
C HIS A 17 -3.63 12.31 -3.19
N GLY A 18 -3.90 11.05 -2.84
CA GLY A 18 -4.63 10.67 -1.63
C GLY A 18 -6.15 10.62 -1.76
N LYS A 19 -6.72 10.77 -2.97
CA LYS A 19 -8.14 10.49 -3.18
C LYS A 19 -8.37 9.02 -3.50
N GLY A 20 -9.34 8.41 -2.82
CA GLY A 20 -9.69 7.00 -2.97
C GLY A 20 -11.21 6.77 -3.10
N PRO A 21 -11.64 5.51 -3.19
CA PRO A 21 -13.08 5.17 -3.23
C PRO A 21 -13.89 5.75 -2.06
N CYS A 22 -13.24 5.94 -0.90
CA CYS A 22 -13.81 6.57 0.29
C CYS A 22 -14.29 8.02 0.07
N ASP A 23 -13.66 8.80 -0.82
CA ASP A 23 -14.10 10.16 -1.14
C ASP A 23 -15.44 10.18 -1.86
N GLY A 24 -15.75 9.15 -2.65
CA GLY A 24 -17.06 9.01 -3.31
C GLY A 24 -18.20 8.85 -2.29
N VAL A 25 -17.97 8.07 -1.23
CA VAL A 25 -18.93 7.89 -0.12
C VAL A 25 -19.09 9.19 0.66
N GLY A 26 -17.99 9.82 1.06
CA GLY A 26 -18.01 11.10 1.79
C GLY A 26 -18.63 12.25 0.98
N GLY A 27 -18.34 12.32 -0.32
CA GLY A 27 -18.93 13.29 -1.25
C GLY A 27 -20.43 13.07 -1.45
N THR A 28 -20.88 11.81 -1.53
CA THR A 28 -22.31 11.47 -1.63
C THR A 28 -23.05 11.88 -0.36
N ALA A 29 -22.54 11.54 0.83
CA ALA A 29 -23.12 11.94 2.11
C ALA A 29 -23.23 13.48 2.24
N LYS A 30 -22.16 14.22 1.91
CA LYS A 30 -22.17 15.69 1.90
C LYS A 30 -23.19 16.28 0.93
N ARG A 31 -23.28 15.75 -0.29
CA ARG A 31 -24.24 16.19 -1.31
C ARG A 31 -25.69 15.97 -0.86
N LEU A 32 -25.99 14.82 -0.26
CA LEU A 32 -27.34 14.52 0.26
C LEU A 32 -27.72 15.46 1.41
N ALA A 33 -26.79 15.75 2.32
CA ALA A 33 -27.01 16.71 3.41
C ALA A 33 -27.27 18.13 2.89
N ASP A 34 -26.43 18.62 1.98
CA ASP A 34 -26.58 19.95 1.35
C ASP A 34 -27.92 20.04 0.58
N MET A 35 -28.31 19.00 -0.16
CA MET A 35 -29.63 18.94 -0.80
C MET A 35 -30.78 19.01 0.21
N ALA A 36 -30.70 18.30 1.35
CA ALA A 36 -31.74 18.32 2.38
C ALA A 36 -31.86 19.71 3.05
N VAL A 37 -30.72 20.38 3.30
CA VAL A 37 -30.68 21.74 3.84
C VAL A 37 -31.23 22.76 2.83
N ARG A 38 -30.82 22.69 1.56
CA ARG A 38 -31.34 23.56 0.47
C ARG A 38 -32.84 23.40 0.25
N GLN A 39 -33.37 22.19 0.42
CA GLN A 39 -34.80 21.90 0.37
C GLN A 39 -35.55 22.29 1.65
N GLN A 40 -34.87 22.92 2.62
CA GLN A 40 -35.42 23.34 3.92
C GLN A 40 -36.03 22.17 4.74
N LYS A 41 -35.63 20.93 4.46
CA LYS A 41 -36.12 19.71 5.13
C LYS A 41 -35.44 19.47 6.48
N VAL A 42 -34.23 20.00 6.65
CA VAL A 42 -33.42 19.84 7.86
C VAL A 42 -32.55 21.07 8.07
N VAL A 43 -32.26 21.37 9.33
CA VAL A 43 -31.26 22.37 9.73
C VAL A 43 -30.07 21.61 10.31
N ILE A 44 -28.91 21.70 9.67
CA ILE A 44 -27.66 21.08 10.12
C ILE A 44 -26.69 22.22 10.42
N GLN A 45 -26.30 22.40 11.67
CA GLN A 45 -25.35 23.42 12.12
C GLN A 45 -24.18 22.82 12.91
N THR A 46 -24.36 21.65 13.51
CA THR A 46 -23.34 20.93 14.29
C THR A 46 -23.00 19.57 13.68
N PRO A 47 -21.84 18.98 14.01
CA PRO A 47 -21.51 17.60 13.64
C PRO A 47 -22.48 16.57 14.23
N VAL A 48 -23.17 16.89 15.34
CA VAL A 48 -24.19 16.03 15.96
C VAL A 48 -25.45 16.05 15.10
N ASP A 49 -25.87 17.21 14.59
CA ASP A 49 -27.02 17.33 13.69
C ASP A 49 -26.79 16.54 12.40
N PHE A 50 -25.58 16.64 11.83
CA PHE A 50 -25.19 15.89 10.63
C PHE A 50 -25.24 14.37 10.87
N PHE A 51 -24.74 13.91 12.02
CA PHE A 51 -24.79 12.49 12.39
C PHE A 51 -26.22 11.99 12.61
N ASN A 52 -27.06 12.78 13.29
CA ASN A 52 -28.47 12.43 13.53
C ASN A 52 -29.28 12.42 12.22
N TRP A 53 -29.05 13.38 11.33
CA TRP A 53 -29.61 13.39 9.98
C TRP A 53 -29.13 12.19 9.15
N GLY A 54 -27.85 11.85 9.19
CA GLY A 54 -27.29 10.69 8.50
C GLY A 54 -27.93 9.38 8.97
N LYS A 55 -28.11 9.24 10.29
CA LYS A 55 -28.81 8.11 10.91
C LYS A 55 -30.28 7.98 10.52
N SER A 56 -30.96 9.07 10.17
CA SER A 56 -32.36 9.02 9.71
C SER A 56 -32.50 8.77 8.19
N GLN A 57 -31.39 8.57 7.45
CA GLN A 57 -31.43 8.18 6.05
C GLN A 57 -31.61 6.66 5.90
N GLU A 58 -32.86 6.19 6.07
CA GLU A 58 -33.26 4.77 6.02
C GLU A 58 -32.91 4.04 4.71
N THR A 59 -32.53 4.76 3.64
CA THR A 59 -32.26 4.22 2.30
C THR A 59 -30.79 4.24 1.88
N SER A 60 -29.87 4.64 2.77
CA SER A 60 -28.44 4.73 2.43
C SER A 60 -27.63 3.54 2.93
N ASN A 61 -26.86 2.90 2.04
CA ASN A 61 -25.82 1.91 2.39
C ASN A 61 -24.59 2.56 3.07
N ILE A 62 -24.79 3.68 3.77
CA ILE A 62 -23.73 4.52 4.34
C ILE A 62 -23.89 4.50 5.87
N THR A 63 -22.97 3.83 6.56
CA THR A 63 -22.93 3.83 8.02
C THR A 63 -22.26 5.10 8.54
N TYR A 64 -23.01 5.89 9.30
CA TYR A 64 -22.49 7.10 9.94
C TYR A 64 -21.94 6.78 11.34
N ILE A 65 -20.73 7.26 11.65
CA ILE A 65 -20.08 7.14 12.96
C ILE A 65 -19.78 8.55 13.48
N PHE A 66 -20.16 8.85 14.72
CA PHE A 66 -19.83 10.11 15.38
C PHE A 66 -18.51 9.98 16.12
N VAL A 67 -17.55 10.87 15.83
CA VAL A 67 -16.27 10.97 16.55
C VAL A 67 -16.28 12.22 17.42
N PRO A 68 -16.34 12.10 18.76
CA PRO A 68 -16.30 13.24 19.66
C PRO A 68 -14.97 13.99 19.60
N LYS A 69 -15.01 15.32 19.78
CA LYS A 69 -13.81 16.18 19.78
C LYS A 69 -12.75 15.73 20.79
N SER A 70 -13.16 15.17 21.93
CA SER A 70 -12.25 14.60 22.94
C SER A 70 -11.41 13.44 22.39
N LYS A 71 -11.99 12.54 21.58
CA LYS A 71 -11.25 11.44 20.93
C LYS A 71 -10.22 11.96 19.94
N CYS A 72 -10.57 13.00 19.16
CA CYS A 72 -9.60 13.66 18.27
C CYS A 72 -8.46 14.32 19.05
N GLN A 73 -8.74 14.88 20.24
CA GLN A 73 -7.72 15.48 21.11
C GLN A 73 -6.78 14.43 21.71
N SER A 74 -7.30 13.29 22.17
CA SER A 74 -6.48 12.16 22.64
C SER A 74 -5.54 11.66 21.54
N ALA A 75 -6.08 11.30 20.36
CA ALA A 75 -5.28 10.81 19.23
C ALA A 75 -4.21 11.82 18.76
N ASN A 76 -4.51 13.12 18.80
CA ASN A 76 -3.55 14.18 18.47
C ASN A 76 -2.50 14.42 19.56
N ASN A 77 -2.76 14.04 20.81
CA ASN A 77 -1.76 14.08 21.87
C ASN A 77 -0.85 12.86 21.78
N GLU A 78 -1.43 11.66 21.64
CA GLU A 78 -0.70 10.42 21.32
C GLU A 78 0.24 10.68 20.13
N MET A 79 -0.26 11.18 18.99
CA MET A 79 0.52 11.48 17.78
C MET A 79 1.72 12.44 18.00
N LYS A 80 1.74 13.27 19.05
CA LYS A 80 2.90 14.12 19.39
C LYS A 80 3.98 13.38 20.18
N GLU A 81 3.64 12.29 20.85
CA GLU A 81 4.60 11.42 21.53
C GLU A 81 5.40 10.63 20.50
N TRP A 82 4.79 10.30 19.35
CA TRP A 82 5.51 9.83 18.17
C TRP A 82 6.28 11.00 17.55
N ASN A 83 7.62 10.94 17.59
CA ASN A 83 8.50 11.90 16.91
C ASN A 83 8.49 11.68 15.37
N SER A 84 7.32 11.80 14.75
CA SER A 84 7.11 11.59 13.33
C SER A 84 7.48 12.83 12.52
N VAL A 85 8.38 12.69 11.56
CA VAL A 85 8.75 13.76 10.63
C VAL A 85 7.95 13.61 9.34
N ALA A 86 7.19 14.64 8.98
CA ALA A 86 6.44 14.66 7.72
C ALA A 86 7.39 14.55 6.51
N VAL A 87 7.18 13.55 5.65
CA VAL A 87 7.95 13.38 4.41
C VAL A 87 7.52 14.46 3.40
N LYS A 88 8.35 15.48 3.25
CA LYS A 88 8.10 16.63 2.36
C LYS A 88 8.26 16.25 0.88
N GLY A 89 7.58 16.99 -0.01
CA GLY A 89 7.69 16.83 -1.46
C GLY A 89 6.95 15.62 -2.06
N THR A 90 6.28 14.80 -1.25
CA THR A 90 5.51 13.63 -1.73
C THR A 90 4.37 14.01 -2.68
N MET A 91 3.74 15.18 -2.47
CA MET A 91 2.66 15.72 -3.31
C MET A 91 3.18 16.44 -4.56
N GLU A 92 4.49 16.68 -4.68
CA GLU A 92 5.08 17.29 -5.89
C GLU A 92 5.31 16.24 -6.98
N LEU A 93 5.53 14.97 -6.60
CA LEU A 93 5.86 13.89 -7.52
C LEU A 93 4.60 13.31 -8.18
N HIS A 94 4.44 13.59 -9.47
CA HIS A 94 3.31 13.13 -10.28
C HIS A 94 3.65 11.95 -11.20
N ALA A 95 4.92 11.53 -11.25
CA ALA A 95 5.31 10.27 -11.88
C ALA A 95 6.51 9.62 -11.20
N VAL A 96 6.46 8.30 -11.06
CA VAL A 96 7.51 7.43 -10.52
C VAL A 96 7.61 6.18 -11.38
N VAL A 97 8.79 5.89 -11.93
CA VAL A 97 9.03 4.77 -12.84
C VAL A 97 10.26 3.98 -12.38
N PRO A 98 10.17 2.66 -12.14
CA PRO A 98 11.31 1.84 -11.76
C PRO A 98 12.20 1.57 -12.97
N ILE A 99 13.51 1.78 -12.80
CA ILE A 99 14.53 1.51 -13.84
C ILE A 99 15.29 0.21 -13.53
N SER A 100 15.61 -0.02 -12.25
CA SER A 100 16.28 -1.23 -11.79
C SER A 100 15.74 -1.66 -10.42
N ARG A 101 16.43 -2.53 -9.67
CA ARG A 101 16.06 -2.84 -8.27
C ARG A 101 16.20 -1.62 -7.36
N ASN A 102 17.28 -0.86 -7.53
CA ASN A 102 17.64 0.23 -6.64
C ASN A 102 17.53 1.62 -7.30
N VAL A 103 17.04 1.73 -8.54
CA VAL A 103 16.95 3.03 -9.24
C VAL A 103 15.53 3.27 -9.73
N ILE A 104 15.01 4.45 -9.40
CA ILE A 104 13.73 4.99 -9.90
C ILE A 104 13.97 6.31 -10.63
N ASN A 105 13.20 6.58 -11.68
CA ASN A 105 13.05 7.90 -12.28
C ASN A 105 11.78 8.56 -11.72
N ILE A 106 11.89 9.81 -11.29
CA ILE A 106 10.79 10.60 -10.75
C ILE A 106 10.66 11.93 -11.49
N ARG A 107 9.44 12.47 -11.53
CA ARG A 107 9.13 13.75 -12.19
C ARG A 107 7.95 14.45 -11.52
N ASN A 108 7.97 15.79 -11.51
CA ASN A 108 6.92 16.61 -10.90
C ASN A 108 5.63 16.68 -11.75
N THR A 109 5.67 16.20 -13.00
CA THR A 109 4.53 16.10 -13.93
C THR A 109 4.61 14.79 -14.70
N SER A 110 3.49 14.11 -14.91
CA SER A 110 3.45 12.97 -15.83
C SER A 110 3.71 13.42 -17.28
N CYS A 111 4.32 12.57 -18.10
CA CYS A 111 4.59 12.86 -19.51
C CYS A 111 4.33 11.63 -20.38
N PHE A 112 3.52 11.79 -21.42
CA PHE A 112 3.13 10.74 -22.36
C PHE A 112 3.46 11.14 -23.82
N CYS A 113 4.54 11.89 -24.03
CA CYS A 113 5.02 12.18 -25.38
C CYS A 113 5.60 10.92 -26.05
N LEU A 114 5.77 10.95 -27.38
CA LEU A 114 6.25 9.80 -28.17
C LEU A 114 7.63 9.25 -27.75
N LEU A 115 8.47 10.08 -27.11
CA LEU A 115 9.74 9.62 -26.51
C LEU A 115 9.53 8.89 -25.18
N CYS A 116 8.48 9.26 -24.45
CA CYS A 116 8.22 8.78 -23.09
C CYS A 116 7.19 7.63 -23.01
N PHE A 117 6.37 7.47 -24.05
CA PHE A 117 5.43 6.37 -24.22
C PHE A 117 5.45 5.90 -25.68
N SER A 118 5.95 4.67 -25.90
CA SER A 118 6.09 4.07 -27.23
C SER A 118 5.77 2.57 -27.14
N ASP A 119 5.19 2.00 -28.21
CA ASP A 119 4.93 0.55 -28.33
C ASP A 119 4.14 -0.05 -27.14
N GLY A 120 3.21 0.75 -26.58
CA GLY A 120 2.42 0.38 -25.40
C GLY A 120 3.18 0.35 -24.08
N ARG A 121 4.44 0.82 -24.05
CA ARG A 121 5.35 0.76 -22.90
C ARG A 121 5.84 2.14 -22.49
N PHE A 122 6.08 2.30 -21.19
CA PHE A 122 6.57 3.56 -20.62
C PHE A 122 8.10 3.57 -20.50
N HIS A 123 8.76 4.58 -21.07
CA HIS A 123 10.21 4.72 -21.08
C HIS A 123 10.61 6.16 -20.74
N PRO A 124 11.13 6.49 -19.55
CA PRO A 124 11.36 7.88 -19.13
C PRO A 124 12.58 8.52 -19.81
N ALA A 125 12.47 8.84 -21.11
CA ALA A 125 13.55 9.30 -21.99
C ALA A 125 13.50 10.79 -22.40
N CYS A 126 12.40 11.49 -22.11
CA CYS A 126 12.19 12.92 -22.42
C CYS A 126 12.72 13.84 -21.31
N ASP A 127 13.06 15.11 -21.61
CA ASP A 127 13.60 16.03 -20.61
C ASP A 127 12.68 16.22 -19.39
N GLY A 128 13.28 16.29 -18.20
CA GLY A 128 12.59 16.54 -16.91
C GLY A 128 12.52 15.35 -15.96
N TRP A 129 12.97 14.15 -16.34
CA TRP A 129 13.12 13.03 -15.40
C TRP A 129 14.36 13.19 -14.52
N ARG A 130 14.24 12.80 -13.25
CA ARG A 130 15.35 12.74 -12.29
C ARG A 130 15.51 11.31 -11.78
N SER A 131 16.67 10.72 -12.03
CA SER A 131 17.04 9.43 -11.43
C SER A 131 17.39 9.57 -9.96
N VAL A 132 16.92 8.64 -9.13
CA VAL A 132 17.19 8.54 -7.70
C VAL A 132 17.59 7.11 -7.39
N SER A 133 18.75 6.92 -6.74
CA SER A 133 19.11 5.64 -6.14
C SER A 133 18.43 5.50 -4.77
N LEU A 134 17.86 4.33 -4.53
CA LEU A 134 17.26 3.86 -3.28
C LEU A 134 18.29 3.19 -2.36
N GLU A 135 19.54 3.00 -2.82
CA GLU A 135 20.64 2.58 -1.95
C GLU A 135 20.83 3.60 -0.84
N GLY A 136 20.56 3.16 0.39
CA GLY A 136 20.46 4.04 1.54
C GLY A 136 21.75 4.80 1.79
N LYS A 137 21.66 6.14 1.83
CA LYS A 137 22.69 6.97 2.47
C LYS A 137 22.71 6.63 3.96
N GLN A 138 23.54 5.68 4.36
CA GLN A 138 23.84 5.42 5.76
C GLN A 138 24.56 6.65 6.36
N LYS A 139 23.78 7.61 6.86
CA LYS A 139 24.25 8.57 7.87
C LYS A 139 23.83 8.07 9.25
N ARG A 140 24.47 6.98 9.69
CA ARG A 140 24.52 6.63 11.10
C ARG A 140 25.47 7.60 11.80
N ASN A 141 24.98 8.81 12.08
CA ASN A 141 25.58 9.66 13.11
C ASN A 141 25.12 9.12 14.47
N ALA A 142 25.69 8.00 14.89
CA ALA A 142 25.67 7.65 16.30
C ALA A 142 26.66 8.60 17.01
N PRO A 143 26.30 9.22 18.15
CA PRO A 143 27.29 9.90 18.96
C PRO A 143 28.27 8.85 19.51
N GLU A 144 29.57 9.13 19.38
CA GLU A 144 30.58 8.40 20.13
C GLU A 144 30.30 8.61 21.62
N THR A 145 30.21 7.53 22.38
CA THR A 145 30.22 7.58 23.85
C THR A 145 31.05 6.41 24.32
N GLU A 146 32.02 6.73 25.16
CA GLU A 146 33.14 5.88 25.49
C GLU A 146 32.70 4.63 26.26
N THR A 147 33.45 3.55 26.02
CA THR A 147 33.36 2.30 26.78
C THR A 147 33.52 2.56 28.28
N ASN A 148 32.57 2.10 29.08
CA ASN A 148 32.82 1.76 30.47
C ASN A 148 32.28 0.35 30.71
N GLU A 149 33.21 -0.58 30.92
CA GLU A 149 32.93 -1.96 31.31
C GLU A 149 32.43 -1.98 32.75
N ILE A 150 31.29 -2.64 32.99
CA ILE A 150 30.92 -3.11 34.33
C ILE A 150 30.45 -4.56 34.18
N GLU A 151 31.33 -5.49 34.54
CA GLU A 151 30.96 -6.89 34.74
C GLU A 151 29.95 -7.02 35.88
N LEU A 152 28.82 -7.68 35.62
CA LEU A 152 27.98 -8.25 36.67
C LEU A 152 27.58 -9.68 36.27
N GLN A 153 28.20 -10.64 36.92
CA GLN A 153 27.94 -12.07 36.79
C GLN A 153 26.60 -12.44 37.45
N ALA A 154 25.82 -13.33 36.83
CA ALA A 154 25.21 -14.50 37.51
C ALA A 154 24.30 -15.34 36.58
N ASN A 155 24.67 -16.61 36.45
CA ASN A 155 23.81 -17.81 36.44
C ASN A 155 22.74 -18.00 35.35
N GLU A 156 23.04 -18.92 34.42
CA GLU A 156 22.05 -19.80 33.78
C GLU A 156 21.43 -20.77 34.81
N PRO A 157 20.25 -21.33 34.51
CA PRO A 157 20.17 -22.79 34.35
C PRO A 157 19.60 -23.22 33.00
N GLN A 158 20.12 -24.35 32.49
CA GLN A 158 19.64 -25.05 31.29
C GLN A 158 18.61 -26.12 31.66
N GLU A 159 17.59 -26.32 30.80
CA GLU A 159 16.91 -27.60 30.50
C GLU A 159 16.43 -27.47 29.03
N ASP A 160 17.12 -28.08 28.06
CA ASP A 160 16.94 -29.44 27.52
C ASP A 160 16.05 -29.47 26.24
N GLU A 161 16.68 -29.40 25.06
CA GLU A 161 16.09 -29.82 23.78
C GLU A 161 16.80 -31.07 23.24
N VAL A 162 16.02 -32.03 22.75
CA VAL A 162 16.46 -33.37 22.35
C VAL A 162 16.54 -33.48 20.83
N GLU A 163 17.75 -33.70 20.31
CA GLU A 163 17.98 -34.19 18.94
C GLU A 163 17.50 -35.65 18.77
N PRO A 164 17.15 -36.05 17.53
CA PRO A 164 18.08 -36.98 16.87
C PRO A 164 18.26 -36.82 15.35
N GLN A 165 19.51 -36.55 14.96
CA GLN A 165 20.35 -37.32 14.02
C GLN A 165 20.05 -37.40 12.49
N GLU A 166 21.15 -37.36 11.73
CA GLU A 166 21.27 -37.36 10.26
C GLU A 166 21.52 -38.75 9.63
N GLU A 167 20.98 -39.00 8.43
CA GLU A 167 21.53 -39.82 7.32
C GLU A 167 20.96 -39.28 5.97
N GLY A 168 21.59 -39.38 4.79
CA GLY A 168 22.95 -39.87 4.47
C GLY A 168 23.23 -40.04 2.95
N GLY A 169 23.34 -38.94 2.18
CA GLY A 169 23.56 -38.94 0.71
C GLY A 169 22.27 -38.65 -0.10
N GLU A 170 22.29 -38.21 -1.37
CA GLU A 170 23.36 -37.99 -2.36
C GLU A 170 23.10 -36.68 -3.16
N SER A 171 24.04 -36.30 -4.04
CA SER A 171 23.96 -35.08 -4.86
C SER A 171 23.01 -35.19 -6.05
N LEU A 172 22.37 -34.07 -6.44
CA LEU A 172 21.97 -33.80 -7.83
C LEU A 172 21.73 -32.29 -8.05
N GLN A 173 22.04 -31.81 -9.25
CA GLN A 173 21.87 -30.40 -9.66
C GLN A 173 20.41 -30.14 -10.06
N GLY A 174 19.78 -29.10 -9.53
CA GLY A 174 18.40 -28.73 -9.88
C GLY A 174 18.05 -27.29 -9.51
N GLN A 175 17.25 -26.63 -10.35
CA GLN A 175 16.76 -25.27 -10.11
C GLN A 175 15.72 -25.28 -8.98
N HIS A 176 15.94 -24.48 -7.92
CA HIS A 176 14.94 -24.26 -6.88
C HIS A 176 13.77 -23.42 -7.40
N THR A 177 12.77 -24.07 -8.01
CA THR A 177 11.42 -23.52 -8.09
C THR A 177 10.77 -23.66 -6.72
N ILE A 178 10.67 -22.55 -5.98
CA ILE A 178 9.89 -22.52 -4.74
C ILE A 178 8.41 -22.50 -5.13
N VAL A 179 7.80 -23.69 -5.17
CA VAL A 179 6.35 -23.82 -5.31
C VAL A 179 5.72 -23.51 -3.95
N PHE A 180 5.19 -22.31 -3.80
CA PHE A 180 4.27 -22.02 -2.71
C PHE A 180 2.89 -22.58 -3.08
N GLU A 181 2.48 -23.68 -2.44
CA GLU A 181 1.06 -24.06 -2.40
C GLU A 181 0.29 -23.04 -1.54
N GLN A 182 -0.06 -21.91 -2.15
CA GLN A 182 -1.02 -20.96 -1.59
C GLN A 182 -2.38 -21.19 -2.23
N ASN A 183 -3.32 -21.72 -1.43
CA ASN A 183 -4.72 -21.69 -1.78
C ASN A 183 -5.25 -20.26 -1.65
N TYR A 184 -5.46 -19.59 -2.77
CA TYR A 184 -5.97 -18.22 -2.80
C TYR A 184 -7.46 -18.22 -2.47
N GLN A 185 -7.89 -17.36 -1.53
CA GLN A 185 -9.29 -17.22 -1.20
C GLN A 185 -10.04 -16.44 -2.28
N ASN A 186 -11.33 -16.74 -2.47
CA ASN A 186 -12.21 -15.97 -3.33
C ASN A 186 -12.18 -14.47 -2.93
N ASP A 187 -12.36 -13.59 -3.90
CA ASP A 187 -12.14 -12.14 -3.82
C ASP A 187 -10.67 -11.65 -3.66
N THR A 188 -9.68 -12.54 -3.55
CA THR A 188 -8.25 -12.13 -3.55
C THR A 188 -7.80 -11.60 -4.91
N PHE A 189 -6.93 -10.58 -4.92
CA PHE A 189 -6.28 -10.11 -6.15
C PHE A 189 -4.95 -10.82 -6.37
N VAL A 190 -4.75 -11.35 -7.57
CA VAL A 190 -3.58 -12.14 -7.97
C VAL A 190 -3.05 -11.67 -9.33
N ALA A 191 -1.79 -11.98 -9.64
CA ALA A 191 -1.25 -11.82 -10.98
C ALA A 191 -1.33 -13.17 -11.71
N SER A 192 -1.91 -13.19 -12.92
CA SER A 192 -2.00 -14.39 -13.76
C SER A 192 -1.35 -14.15 -15.12
N VAL A 193 -0.98 -15.22 -15.83
CA VAL A 193 -0.44 -15.18 -17.19
C VAL A 193 -1.48 -15.69 -18.16
N TYR A 194 -1.80 -14.88 -19.17
CA TYR A 194 -2.63 -15.27 -20.32
C TYR A 194 -1.92 -14.83 -21.60
N ASP A 195 -1.77 -15.73 -22.57
CA ASP A 195 -1.05 -15.49 -23.84
C ASP A 195 0.33 -14.80 -23.65
N ASN A 196 1.14 -15.31 -22.71
CA ASN A 196 2.44 -14.75 -22.29
C ASN A 196 2.43 -13.29 -21.75
N VAL A 197 1.25 -12.74 -21.46
CA VAL A 197 1.08 -11.41 -20.85
C VAL A 197 0.58 -11.56 -19.42
N TRP A 198 1.13 -10.75 -18.51
CA TRP A 198 0.70 -10.69 -17.11
C TRP A 198 -0.51 -9.76 -16.93
N TYR A 199 -1.53 -10.26 -16.24
CA TYR A 199 -2.74 -9.51 -15.90
C TYR A 199 -2.96 -9.52 -14.38
N ILE A 200 -3.49 -8.41 -13.85
CA ILE A 200 -4.01 -8.38 -12.47
C ILE A 200 -5.47 -8.82 -12.52
N CYS A 201 -5.77 -9.88 -11.81
CA CYS A 201 -7.07 -10.53 -11.81
C CYS A 201 -7.61 -10.65 -10.38
N LYS A 202 -8.92 -10.82 -10.28
CA LYS A 202 -9.59 -11.16 -9.03
C LYS A 202 -10.02 -12.63 -9.06
N VAL A 203 -9.68 -13.40 -8.03
CA VAL A 203 -10.12 -14.79 -7.86
C VAL A 203 -11.63 -14.81 -7.64
N LEU A 204 -12.35 -15.53 -8.49
CA LEU A 204 -13.79 -15.75 -8.37
C LEU A 204 -14.07 -17.03 -7.59
N ASP A 205 -13.43 -18.13 -7.99
CA ASP A 205 -13.59 -19.45 -7.41
C ASP A 205 -12.40 -20.36 -7.74
N PHE A 206 -12.33 -21.53 -7.11
CA PHE A 206 -11.33 -22.57 -7.37
C PHE A 206 -12.00 -23.90 -7.71
N ASP A 207 -11.72 -24.44 -8.90
CA ASP A 207 -12.23 -25.74 -9.31
C ASP A 207 -11.34 -26.86 -8.77
N ASN A 208 -11.85 -27.57 -7.76
CA ASN A 208 -11.15 -28.68 -7.12
C ASN A 208 -10.99 -29.92 -8.03
N ASN A 209 -11.70 -30.01 -9.16
CA ASN A 209 -11.59 -31.16 -10.07
C ASN A 209 -10.39 -31.00 -11.02
N ASP A 210 -10.24 -29.79 -11.58
CA ASP A 210 -9.20 -29.47 -12.56
C ASP A 210 -8.00 -28.73 -11.93
N ASN A 211 -8.09 -28.37 -10.65
CA ASN A 211 -7.06 -27.64 -9.89
C ASN A 211 -6.74 -26.25 -10.48
N GLU A 212 -7.77 -25.59 -11.04
CA GLU A 212 -7.69 -24.30 -11.74
C GLU A 212 -8.45 -23.19 -10.99
N TYR A 213 -7.95 -21.95 -11.10
CA TYR A 213 -8.63 -20.77 -10.56
C TYR A 213 -9.46 -20.07 -11.63
N GLN A 214 -10.73 -19.80 -11.32
CA GLN A 214 -11.56 -18.92 -12.13
C GLN A 214 -11.24 -17.46 -11.81
N LEU A 215 -10.88 -16.69 -12.84
CA LEU A 215 -10.34 -15.34 -12.69
C LEU A 215 -11.18 -14.29 -13.45
N ALA A 216 -11.54 -13.21 -12.76
CA ALA A 216 -12.03 -11.99 -13.40
C ALA A 216 -10.86 -11.06 -13.74
N TYR A 217 -10.66 -10.80 -15.03
CA TYR A 217 -9.68 -9.84 -15.52
C TYR A 217 -10.23 -8.41 -15.35
N MET A 218 -9.41 -7.50 -14.83
CA MET A 218 -9.76 -6.07 -14.77
C MET A 218 -9.43 -5.41 -16.11
N THR A 219 -10.48 -4.97 -16.82
CA THR A 219 -10.42 -4.15 -18.06
C THR A 219 -10.31 -2.67 -17.76
#